data_AF-B8A892-F1
#
_entry.id   AF-B8A892-F1
#
_cell.length_a   1.000
_cell.length_b   1.000
_cell.length_c   1.000
_cell.angle_alpha   90.00
_cell.angle_beta   90.00
_cell.angle_gamma   90.00
#
_symmetry.space_group_name_H-M   'P 1'
#
loop_
_entity.id
_entity.type
_entity.pdbx_description
1 polymer ?
#
loop_
_entity_poly.entity_id
_entity_poly.type
_entity_poly.pdbx_seq_one_letter_code
_entity_poly.pdbx_strand_id
1 'polypeptide(L)'
;MLDYMIKLPNILAWDNVLNVMSSAMKHLCSHAPRISWRLQTEIWLSILVSYGIEGLKNSENSLIDLFCTLLSHAEPEQRSVALQQLGRIIMSTTKVDSEYTTYKQNSLSSGSTVTSLLVTHTWDRVAALAFYDSSMLLRKHALALLTEYIPFVDRNHLQSFLGSSNSILNGAEQFSYAIEQGYLTRMSLLLLSRACLYSAPEDIALIPECVWRKLENMQTSIPDQ
;
A
#
# COMPACT_ATOMS: atom_id res chain seq x y z
N MET A 1 1.51 -16.46 -24.42
CA MET A 1 0.16 -16.14 -24.94
C MET A 1 -0.38 -14.86 -24.29
N LEU A 2 -0.36 -14.74 -22.95
CA LEU A 2 -0.62 -13.48 -22.24
C LEU A 2 0.28 -12.32 -22.68
N ASP A 3 1.58 -12.56 -22.88
CA ASP A 3 2.53 -11.54 -23.38
C ASP A 3 2.11 -10.93 -24.72
N TYR A 4 1.44 -11.71 -25.57
CA TYR A 4 0.95 -11.24 -26.86
C TYR A 4 -0.37 -10.48 -26.71
N MET A 5 -1.27 -10.92 -25.84
CA MET A 5 -2.53 -10.21 -25.55
C MET A 5 -2.29 -8.83 -24.95
N ILE A 6 -1.28 -8.71 -24.08
CA ILE A 6 -0.90 -7.45 -23.41
C ILE A 6 -0.24 -6.45 -24.39
N LYS A 7 0.44 -6.94 -25.43
CA LYS A 7 1.15 -6.12 -26.43
C LYS A 7 0.27 -5.70 -27.61
N LEU A 8 -0.98 -6.17 -27.71
CA LEU A 8 -1.83 -5.84 -28.84
C LEU A 8 -2.30 -4.37 -28.76
N PRO A 9 -2.15 -3.58 -29.83
CA PRO A 9 -2.73 -2.24 -29.90
C PRO A 9 -4.26 -2.34 -29.99
N ASN A 10 -4.88 -2.30 -28.82
CA ASN A 10 -6.09 -1.55 -28.49
C ASN A 10 -7.23 -1.45 -29.54
N ILE A 11 -7.95 -2.55 -29.77
CA ILE A 11 -9.24 -2.57 -30.50
C ILE A 11 -10.39 -3.17 -29.65
N LEU A 12 -10.08 -3.80 -28.51
CA LEU A 12 -11.06 -4.47 -27.66
C LEU A 12 -11.29 -3.68 -26.36
N ALA A 13 -12.54 -3.65 -25.90
CA ALA A 13 -12.94 -3.03 -24.64
C ALA A 13 -12.05 -3.53 -23.48
N TRP A 14 -11.16 -2.65 -23.00
CA TRP A 14 -10.14 -2.98 -21.98
C TRP A 14 -10.73 -3.67 -20.76
N ASP A 15 -11.89 -3.21 -20.27
CA ASP A 15 -12.53 -3.77 -19.07
C ASP A 15 -12.74 -5.29 -19.13
N ASN A 16 -13.17 -5.83 -20.29
CA ASN A 16 -13.38 -7.26 -20.46
C ASN A 16 -12.07 -8.04 -20.49
N VAL A 17 -11.04 -7.46 -21.09
CA VAL A 17 -9.70 -8.05 -21.17
C VAL A 17 -9.05 -8.10 -19.80
N LEU A 18 -9.27 -7.06 -18.98
CA LEU A 18 -8.69 -6.92 -17.65
C LEU A 18 -9.22 -7.95 -16.66
N ASN A 19 -10.53 -8.21 -16.66
CA ASN A 19 -11.09 -9.27 -15.82
C ASN A 19 -10.47 -10.63 -16.14
N VAL A 20 -10.34 -10.94 -17.43
CA VAL A 20 -9.71 -12.19 -17.90
C VAL A 20 -8.23 -12.22 -17.54
N MET A 21 -7.51 -11.12 -17.73
CA MET A 21 -6.09 -11.01 -17.38
C MET A 21 -5.86 -11.15 -15.88
N SER A 22 -6.58 -10.40 -15.04
CA SER A 22 -6.49 -10.50 -13.59
C SER A 22 -6.79 -11.90 -13.08
N SER A 23 -7.83 -12.55 -13.60
CA SER A 23 -8.14 -13.94 -13.28
C SER A 23 -7.03 -14.91 -13.71
N ALA A 24 -6.46 -14.72 -14.90
CA ALA A 24 -5.39 -15.57 -15.40
C ALA A 24 -4.08 -15.39 -14.61
N MET A 25 -3.75 -14.14 -14.26
CA MET A 25 -2.62 -13.81 -13.38
C MET A 25 -2.80 -14.43 -12.00
N LYS A 26 -4.00 -14.28 -11.40
CA LYS A 26 -4.35 -14.89 -10.11
C LYS A 26 -4.22 -16.40 -10.14
N HIS A 27 -4.73 -17.04 -11.20
CA HIS A 27 -4.61 -18.47 -11.36
C HIS A 27 -3.14 -18.91 -11.48
N LEU A 28 -2.35 -18.22 -12.30
CA LEU A 28 -0.95 -18.56 -12.50
C LEU A 28 -0.13 -18.36 -11.22
N CYS A 29 -0.27 -17.22 -10.54
CA CYS A 29 0.49 -16.94 -9.32
C CYS A 29 0.19 -17.95 -8.21
N SER A 30 -1.03 -18.48 -8.16
CA SER A 30 -1.45 -19.43 -7.12
C SER A 30 -1.14 -20.89 -7.46
N HIS A 31 -1.18 -21.28 -8.74
CA HIS A 31 -1.17 -22.69 -9.14
C HIS A 31 0.01 -23.12 -10.01
N ALA A 32 0.83 -22.21 -10.53
CA ALA A 32 1.91 -22.62 -11.41
C ALA A 32 2.98 -23.42 -10.64
N PRO A 33 3.43 -24.56 -11.17
CA PRO A 33 4.31 -25.48 -10.43
C PRO A 33 5.72 -24.91 -10.17
N ARG A 34 6.13 -23.89 -10.92
CA ARG A 34 7.46 -23.28 -10.84
C ARG A 34 7.35 -21.83 -10.37
N ILE A 35 8.20 -21.44 -9.42
CA ILE A 35 8.29 -20.04 -8.96
C ILE A 35 8.57 -19.07 -10.11
N SER A 36 9.44 -19.45 -11.06
CA SER A 36 9.75 -18.62 -12.23
C SER A 36 8.55 -18.35 -13.15
N TRP A 37 7.56 -19.24 -13.12
CA TRP A 37 6.30 -19.04 -13.84
C TRP A 37 5.37 -18.13 -13.05
N ARG A 38 5.29 -18.32 -11.73
CA ARG A 38 4.51 -17.43 -10.85
C ARG A 38 5.03 -15.99 -10.91
N LEU A 39 6.35 -15.80 -11.02
CA LEU A 39 6.99 -14.50 -11.18
C LEU A 39 6.73 -13.81 -12.52
N GLN A 40 6.20 -14.51 -13.54
CA GLN A 40 5.74 -13.82 -14.77
C GLN A 40 4.63 -12.82 -14.49
N THR A 41 3.90 -13.00 -13.38
CA THR A 41 2.90 -12.05 -12.89
C THR A 41 3.48 -10.65 -12.70
N GLU A 42 4.75 -10.53 -12.31
CA GLU A 42 5.41 -9.23 -12.17
C GLU A 42 5.45 -8.46 -13.50
N ILE A 43 5.86 -9.14 -14.57
CA ILE A 43 5.99 -8.55 -15.90
C ILE A 43 4.62 -8.08 -16.37
N TRP A 44 3.61 -8.93 -16.24
CA TRP A 44 2.27 -8.61 -16.72
C TRP A 44 1.60 -7.51 -15.90
N LEU A 45 1.77 -7.54 -14.58
CA LEU A 45 1.25 -6.50 -13.70
C LEU A 45 1.96 -5.16 -13.93
N SER A 46 3.27 -5.17 -14.19
CA SER A 46 4.01 -3.96 -14.54
C SER A 46 3.53 -3.33 -15.84
N ILE A 47 3.22 -4.14 -16.86
CA ILE A 47 2.66 -3.63 -18.11
C ILE A 47 1.25 -3.08 -17.87
N LEU A 48 0.42 -3.80 -17.13
CA LEU A 48 -0.91 -3.34 -16.77
C LEU A 48 -0.88 -1.97 -16.08
N VAL A 49 -0.02 -1.81 -15.06
CA VAL A 49 0.15 -0.54 -14.33
C VAL A 49 0.65 0.57 -15.26
N SER A 50 1.48 0.27 -16.26
CA SER A 50 1.99 1.28 -17.20
C SER A 50 0.94 1.86 -18.14
N TYR A 51 -0.15 1.13 -18.41
CA TYR A 51 -1.27 1.63 -19.23
C TYR A 51 -2.20 2.59 -18.46
N GLY A 52 -1.96 2.78 -17.16
CA GLY A 52 -2.76 3.64 -16.30
C GLY A 52 -4.01 2.94 -15.78
N ILE A 53 -4.23 3.01 -14.47
CA ILE A 53 -5.31 2.25 -13.85
C ILE A 53 -6.66 3.00 -13.73
N GLU A 54 -6.66 4.31 -14.01
CA GLU A 54 -7.83 5.17 -13.77
C GLU A 54 -8.96 5.00 -14.79
N GLY A 55 -8.66 4.37 -15.93
CA GLY A 55 -9.64 4.02 -16.96
C GLY A 55 -10.49 2.77 -16.64
N LEU A 56 -10.21 2.06 -15.54
CA LEU A 56 -10.73 0.70 -15.26
C LEU A 56 -12.05 0.66 -14.47
N LYS A 57 -12.96 1.61 -14.65
CA LYS A 57 -14.17 1.76 -13.80
C LYS A 57 -15.08 0.53 -13.66
N ASN A 58 -14.92 -0.50 -14.52
CA ASN A 58 -15.70 -1.74 -14.46
C ASN A 58 -14.90 -3.00 -14.08
N SER A 59 -13.59 -2.88 -13.84
CA SER A 59 -12.69 -4.02 -13.56
C SER A 59 -11.88 -3.86 -12.27
N GLU A 60 -12.20 -2.84 -11.47
CA GLU A 60 -11.59 -2.51 -10.18
C GLU A 60 -11.61 -3.71 -9.21
N ASN A 61 -12.75 -4.40 -9.10
CA ASN A 61 -12.91 -5.57 -8.23
C ASN A 61 -11.95 -6.71 -8.56
N SER A 62 -11.73 -6.98 -9.85
CA SER A 62 -10.82 -8.04 -10.29
C SER A 62 -9.36 -7.67 -10.00
N LEU A 63 -9.02 -6.39 -10.10
CA LEU A 63 -7.70 -5.89 -9.78
C LEU A 63 -7.46 -5.90 -8.25
N ILE A 64 -8.45 -5.49 -7.46
CA ILE A 64 -8.44 -5.59 -6.00
C ILE A 64 -8.25 -7.04 -5.56
N ASP A 65 -9.00 -7.98 -6.14
CA ASP A 65 -8.90 -9.41 -5.84
C ASP A 65 -7.51 -9.97 -6.18
N LEU A 66 -6.94 -9.58 -7.32
CA LEU A 66 -5.57 -9.95 -7.70
C LEU A 66 -4.54 -9.45 -6.68
N PHE A 67 -4.57 -8.16 -6.32
CA PHE A 67 -3.65 -7.60 -5.33
C PHE A 67 -3.84 -8.22 -3.94
N CYS A 68 -5.08 -8.42 -3.51
CA CYS A 68 -5.37 -9.12 -2.26
C CYS A 68 -4.78 -10.53 -2.25
N THR A 69 -4.89 -11.26 -3.38
CA THR A 69 -4.32 -12.60 -3.50
C THR A 69 -2.79 -12.58 -3.42
N LEU A 70 -2.13 -11.66 -4.12
CA LEU A 70 -0.67 -11.56 -4.12
C LEU A 70 -0.11 -11.10 -2.76
N LEU A 71 -0.76 -10.14 -2.09
CA LEU A 71 -0.37 -9.66 -0.76
C LEU A 71 -0.51 -10.74 0.32
N SER A 72 -1.46 -11.66 0.16
CA SER A 72 -1.67 -12.79 1.08
C SER A 72 -0.95 -14.06 0.64
N HIS A 73 -0.09 -14.00 -0.37
CA HIS A 73 0.56 -15.18 -0.93
C HIS A 73 1.63 -15.75 0.01
N ALA A 74 1.76 -17.08 0.08
CA ALA A 74 2.74 -17.73 0.95
C ALA A 74 4.20 -17.38 0.61
N GLU A 75 4.47 -17.18 -0.67
CA GLU A 75 5.80 -16.83 -1.16
C GLU A 75 6.10 -15.33 -1.00
N PRO A 76 7.23 -14.95 -0.37
CA PRO A 76 7.61 -13.55 -0.18
C PRO A 76 7.82 -12.80 -1.49
N GLU A 77 8.22 -13.48 -2.56
CA GLU A 77 8.45 -12.85 -3.86
C GLU A 77 7.15 -12.35 -4.48
N GLN A 78 6.04 -13.10 -4.37
CA GLN A 78 4.72 -12.66 -4.84
C GLN A 78 4.22 -11.45 -4.05
N ARG A 79 4.44 -11.45 -2.74
CA ARG A 79 4.11 -10.32 -1.86
C ARG A 79 4.95 -9.09 -2.21
N SER A 80 6.24 -9.27 -2.50
CA SER A 80 7.13 -8.20 -2.98
C SER A 80 6.61 -7.56 -4.26
N VAL A 81 6.21 -8.38 -5.24
CA VAL A 81 5.66 -7.89 -6.52
C VAL A 81 4.43 -7.02 -6.27
N ALA A 82 3.50 -7.46 -5.43
CA ALA A 82 2.31 -6.67 -5.10
C ALA A 82 2.66 -5.31 -4.49
N LEU A 83 3.52 -5.28 -3.46
CA LEU A 83 3.94 -4.05 -2.81
C LEU A 83 4.60 -3.07 -3.79
N GLN A 84 5.46 -3.56 -4.67
CA GLN A 84 6.15 -2.74 -5.66
C GLN A 84 5.17 -2.14 -6.68
N GLN A 85 4.24 -2.94 -7.21
CA GLN A 85 3.30 -2.46 -8.22
C GLN A 85 2.27 -1.49 -7.61
N LEU A 86 1.82 -1.72 -6.37
CA LEU A 86 0.99 -0.76 -5.63
C LEU A 86 1.73 0.57 -5.41
N GLY A 87 3.01 0.53 -5.04
CA GLY A 87 3.82 1.75 -4.91
C GLY A 87 3.94 2.53 -6.22
N ARG A 88 4.09 1.83 -7.35
CA ARG A 88 4.11 2.46 -8.69
C ARG A 88 2.78 3.12 -9.04
N ILE A 89 1.66 2.46 -8.75
CA ILE A 89 0.31 3.03 -8.96
C ILE A 89 0.17 4.36 -8.20
N ILE A 90 0.54 4.38 -6.91
CA ILE A 90 0.44 5.57 -6.07
C ILE A 90 1.32 6.70 -6.61
N MET A 91 2.58 6.40 -6.96
CA MET A 91 3.50 7.39 -7.50
C MET A 91 3.05 7.96 -8.85
N SER A 92 2.42 7.16 -9.70
CA SER A 92 1.84 7.66 -10.96
C SER A 92 0.65 8.58 -10.70
N THR A 93 -0.20 8.24 -9.73
CA THR A 93 -1.37 9.06 -9.36
C THR A 93 -0.94 10.43 -8.82
N THR A 94 0.03 10.47 -7.90
CA THR A 94 0.51 11.73 -7.31
C THR A 94 1.21 12.65 -8.32
N LYS A 95 1.91 12.08 -9.32
CA LYS A 95 2.52 12.86 -10.41
C LYS A 95 1.47 13.51 -11.29
N VAL A 96 0.43 12.77 -11.65
CA VAL A 96 -0.72 13.29 -12.42
C VAL A 96 -1.33 14.47 -11.65
N ASP A 97 -1.67 14.30 -10.38
CA ASP A 97 -2.24 15.39 -9.58
C ASP A 97 -1.33 16.63 -9.52
N SER A 98 -0.01 16.44 -9.36
CA SER A 98 0.97 17.53 -9.34
C SER A 98 1.09 18.30 -10.67
N GLU A 99 0.90 17.64 -11.81
CA GLU A 99 0.98 18.26 -13.14
C GLU A 99 -0.29 19.06 -13.48
N TYR A 100 -1.43 18.69 -12.89
CA TYR A 100 -2.72 19.36 -13.14
C TYR A 100 -3.09 20.44 -12.10
N THR A 101 -2.42 20.51 -10.95
CA THR A 101 -2.70 21.53 -9.92
C THR A 101 -1.87 22.81 -10.08
N THR A 102 -2.28 23.72 -10.97
CA THR A 102 -1.85 25.13 -10.92
C THR A 102 -2.82 26.02 -10.15
N TYR A 103 -4.06 25.60 -9.87
CA TYR A 103 -5.00 26.40 -9.07
C TYR A 103 -6.00 25.51 -8.30
N LYS A 104 -6.17 25.84 -7.00
CA LYS A 104 -7.11 25.29 -5.99
C LYS A 104 -6.58 24.17 -5.09
N GLN A 105 -5.84 24.58 -4.06
CA GLN A 105 -6.04 24.03 -2.72
C GLN A 105 -7.51 24.27 -2.31
N ASN A 106 -8.19 23.24 -1.80
CA ASN A 106 -9.58 23.21 -1.27
C ASN A 106 -10.65 22.44 -2.06
N SER A 107 -10.30 21.60 -3.02
CA SER A 107 -11.20 20.49 -3.38
C SER A 107 -10.43 19.19 -3.34
N LEU A 108 -10.50 18.53 -2.18
CA LEU A 108 -10.37 17.09 -2.07
C LEU A 108 -11.22 16.50 -3.19
N SER A 109 -10.58 15.97 -4.24
CA SER A 109 -11.23 15.38 -5.39
C SER A 109 -12.09 14.21 -4.89
N SER A 110 -13.36 14.51 -4.62
CA SER A 110 -14.40 13.61 -4.15
C SER A 110 -14.96 12.81 -5.33
N GLY A 111 -14.07 12.13 -6.04
CA GLY A 111 -14.41 11.04 -6.95
C GLY A 111 -13.50 9.88 -6.57
N SER A 112 -14.07 8.77 -6.10
CA SER A 112 -13.29 7.57 -5.77
C SER A 112 -12.51 7.15 -7.00
N THR A 113 -11.22 7.46 -7.04
CA THR A 113 -10.34 6.94 -8.08
C THR A 113 -10.16 5.45 -7.82
N VAL A 114 -9.86 4.69 -8.88
CA VAL A 114 -9.48 3.28 -8.78
C VAL A 114 -8.35 3.12 -7.73
N THR A 115 -7.47 4.12 -7.63
CA THR A 115 -6.41 4.20 -6.61
C THR A 115 -6.96 4.23 -5.19
N SER A 116 -7.91 5.11 -4.85
CA SER A 116 -8.50 5.14 -3.50
C SER A 116 -9.20 3.83 -3.13
N LEU A 117 -9.89 3.19 -4.09
CA LEU A 117 -10.52 1.89 -3.88
C LEU A 117 -9.49 0.79 -3.64
N LEU A 118 -8.41 0.75 -4.44
CA LEU A 118 -7.32 -0.20 -4.24
C LEU A 118 -6.65 -0.02 -2.88
N VAL A 119 -6.33 1.22 -2.49
CA VAL A 119 -5.73 1.54 -1.19
C VAL A 119 -6.63 1.05 -0.06
N THR A 120 -7.90 1.42 -0.10
CA THR A 120 -8.89 1.05 0.91
C THR A 120 -8.98 -0.47 1.06
N HIS A 121 -9.13 -1.21 -0.04
CA HIS A 121 -9.33 -2.66 0.01
C HIS A 121 -8.05 -3.47 0.29
N THR A 122 -6.87 -2.87 0.11
CA THR A 122 -5.59 -3.53 0.39
C THR A 122 -4.95 -3.10 1.70
N TRP A 123 -5.45 -2.04 2.34
CA TRP A 123 -4.92 -1.45 3.57
C TRP A 123 -4.56 -2.49 4.63
N ASP A 124 -5.53 -3.30 5.06
CA ASP A 124 -5.33 -4.28 6.14
C ASP A 124 -4.25 -5.31 5.80
N ARG A 125 -4.14 -5.71 4.53
CA ARG A 125 -3.12 -6.66 4.08
C ARG A 125 -1.75 -6.02 4.10
N VAL A 126 -1.62 -4.78 3.63
CA VAL A 126 -0.34 -4.06 3.67
C VAL A 126 0.05 -3.76 5.13
N ALA A 127 -0.89 -3.40 5.99
CA ALA A 127 -0.68 -3.26 7.43
C ALA A 127 -0.20 -4.57 8.07
N ALA A 128 -0.82 -5.70 7.75
CA ALA A 128 -0.38 -7.00 8.23
C ALA A 128 1.05 -7.32 7.78
N LEU A 129 1.40 -7.02 6.53
CA LEU A 129 2.77 -7.19 6.03
C LEU A 129 3.77 -6.27 6.74
N ALA A 130 3.40 -5.02 6.99
CA ALA A 130 4.26 -4.06 7.68
C ALA A 130 4.65 -4.52 9.10
N PHE A 131 3.67 -5.03 9.85
CA PHE A 131 3.86 -5.32 11.27
C PHE A 131 4.21 -6.77 11.57
N TYR A 132 3.80 -7.73 10.74
CA TYR A 132 3.86 -9.15 11.07
C TYR A 132 4.53 -10.07 10.03
N ASP A 133 5.01 -9.55 8.90
CA ASP A 133 5.68 -10.40 7.89
C ASP A 133 7.00 -11.01 8.43
N SER A 134 7.32 -12.24 8.05
CA SER A 134 8.59 -12.87 8.42
C SER A 134 9.81 -12.22 7.75
N SER A 135 9.63 -11.60 6.58
CA SER A 135 10.67 -10.92 5.82
C SER A 135 10.80 -9.46 6.23
N MET A 136 11.91 -9.15 6.91
CA MET A 136 12.25 -7.77 7.31
C MET A 136 12.25 -6.79 6.12
N LEU A 137 12.68 -7.24 4.94
CA LEU A 137 12.67 -6.42 3.74
C LEU A 137 11.24 -6.05 3.32
N LEU A 138 10.31 -7.01 3.33
CA LEU A 138 8.90 -6.76 2.98
C LEU A 138 8.25 -5.82 3.99
N ARG A 139 8.56 -5.97 5.29
CA ARG A 139 8.06 -5.08 6.33
C ARG A 139 8.45 -3.62 6.09
N LYS A 140 9.73 -3.37 5.77
CA LYS A 140 10.25 -2.03 5.46
C LYS A 140 9.53 -1.43 4.25
N HIS A 141 9.36 -2.20 3.18
CA HIS A 141 8.63 -1.76 1.99
C HIS A 141 7.14 -1.51 2.26
N ALA A 142 6.48 -2.36 3.05
CA ALA A 142 5.07 -2.21 3.40
C ALA A 142 4.83 -0.98 4.29
N LEU A 143 5.70 -0.70 5.27
CA LEU A 143 5.64 0.53 6.07
C LEU A 143 5.78 1.80 5.21
N ALA A 144 6.72 1.78 4.26
CA ALA A 144 6.90 2.88 3.31
C ALA A 144 5.63 3.06 2.46
N LEU A 145 5.07 1.96 1.94
CA LEU A 145 3.85 2.00 1.14
C LEU A 145 2.64 2.52 1.93
N LEU A 146 2.44 2.07 3.18
CA LEU A 146 1.36 2.58 4.05
C LEU A 146 1.46 4.08 4.27
N THR A 147 2.67 4.61 4.39
CA THR A 147 2.90 6.05 4.53
C THR A 147 2.37 6.79 3.30
N GLU A 148 2.58 6.23 2.10
CA GLU A 148 2.05 6.78 0.85
C GLU A 148 0.56 6.50 0.63
N TYR A 149 -0.04 5.54 1.33
CA TYR A 149 -1.49 5.26 1.28
C TYR A 149 -2.33 6.29 2.03
N ILE A 150 -1.77 6.94 3.07
CA ILE A 150 -2.51 7.85 3.95
C ILE A 150 -3.40 8.88 3.21
N PRO A 151 -2.95 9.56 2.13
CA PRO A 151 -3.80 10.53 1.44
C PRO A 151 -5.02 9.93 0.73
N PHE A 152 -5.02 8.62 0.48
CA PHE A 152 -5.98 7.94 -0.38
C PHE A 152 -6.92 6.99 0.36
N VAL A 153 -6.61 6.65 1.62
CA VAL A 153 -7.40 5.74 2.44
C VAL A 153 -8.63 6.45 3.01
N ASP A 154 -9.73 5.72 3.20
CA ASP A 154 -10.91 6.29 3.86
C ASP A 154 -10.69 6.56 5.35
N ARG A 155 -11.53 7.43 5.88
CA ARG A 155 -11.48 7.91 7.27
C ARG A 155 -11.59 6.78 8.29
N ASN A 156 -12.34 5.71 8.04
CA ASN A 156 -12.56 4.66 9.03
C ASN A 156 -11.28 3.85 9.27
N HIS A 157 -10.54 3.52 8.21
CA HIS A 157 -9.25 2.85 8.35
C HIS A 157 -8.23 3.76 9.04
N LEU A 158 -8.24 5.06 8.73
CA LEU A 158 -7.34 6.02 9.38
C LEU A 158 -7.62 6.17 10.88
N GLN A 159 -8.90 6.30 11.27
CA GLN A 159 -9.32 6.31 12.67
C GLN A 159 -8.95 5.01 13.39
N SER A 160 -9.18 3.86 12.76
CA SER A 160 -8.82 2.55 13.31
C SER A 160 -7.31 2.42 13.53
N PHE A 161 -6.51 2.94 12.60
CA PHE A 161 -5.06 3.01 12.73
C PHE A 161 -4.62 3.89 13.90
N LEU A 162 -5.18 5.10 14.02
CA LEU A 162 -4.86 6.02 15.13
C LEU A 162 -5.18 5.40 16.49
N GLY A 163 -6.36 4.80 16.63
CA GLY A 163 -6.77 4.08 17.84
C GLY A 163 -5.88 2.89 18.18
N SER A 164 -5.28 2.24 17.18
CA SER A 164 -4.40 1.08 17.33
C SER A 164 -2.91 1.42 17.37
N SER A 165 -2.55 2.71 17.42
CA SER A 165 -1.17 3.18 17.31
C SER A 165 -0.25 2.64 18.42
N ASN A 166 -0.77 2.39 19.63
CA ASN A 166 0.03 1.78 20.71
C ASN A 166 0.49 0.35 20.37
N SER A 167 -0.38 -0.50 19.80
CA SER A 167 0.04 -1.86 19.39
C SER A 167 1.04 -1.83 18.26
N ILE A 168 0.91 -0.87 17.36
CA ILE A 168 1.78 -0.69 16.19
C ILE A 168 3.19 -0.27 16.61
N LEU A 169 3.30 0.74 17.49
CA LEU A 169 4.58 1.21 18.00
C LEU A 169 5.28 0.16 18.87
N ASN A 170 4.52 -0.64 19.64
CA ASN A 170 5.12 -1.70 20.47
C ASN A 170 5.49 -2.94 19.66
N GLY A 171 4.73 -3.23 18.61
CA GLY A 171 5.11 -4.23 17.62
C GLY A 171 6.46 -3.88 16.97
N ALA A 172 6.78 -2.59 16.83
CA ALA A 172 8.08 -2.12 16.35
C ALA A 172 9.26 -2.47 17.28
N GLU A 173 8.99 -2.70 18.58
CA GLU A 173 10.01 -2.90 19.61
C GLU A 173 10.41 -4.36 19.82
N GLN A 174 9.69 -5.34 19.27
CA GLN A 174 9.92 -6.77 19.51
C GLN A 174 11.07 -7.39 18.67
N PHE A 175 12.00 -6.60 18.12
CA PHE A 175 12.99 -7.10 17.16
C PHE A 175 14.39 -7.30 17.74
N SER A 176 15.03 -8.38 17.29
CA SER A 176 16.30 -8.92 17.81
C SER A 176 17.56 -8.13 17.43
N TYR A 177 17.46 -7.13 16.53
CA TYR A 177 18.61 -6.34 16.07
C TYR A 177 18.37 -4.84 16.30
N ALA A 178 19.15 -4.25 17.20
CA ALA A 178 19.01 -2.85 17.66
C ALA A 178 19.01 -1.80 16.52
N ILE A 179 19.79 -2.02 15.44
CA ILE A 179 19.85 -1.10 14.30
C ILE A 179 18.55 -1.14 13.48
N GLU A 180 18.00 -2.34 13.25
CA GLU A 180 16.76 -2.50 12.50
C GLU A 180 15.55 -2.02 13.29
N GLN A 181 15.59 -2.19 14.62
CA GLN A 181 14.61 -1.66 15.55
C GLN A 181 14.52 -0.12 15.44
N GLY A 182 15.65 0.58 15.43
CA GLY A 182 15.66 2.05 15.27
C GLY A 182 15.05 2.52 13.95
N TYR A 183 15.31 1.82 12.84
CA TYR A 183 14.73 2.14 11.54
C TYR A 183 13.20 1.94 11.53
N LEU A 184 12.72 0.80 12.03
CA LEU A 184 11.28 0.49 12.06
C LEU A 184 10.50 1.43 13.00
N THR A 185 11.08 1.79 14.15
CA THR A 185 10.51 2.79 15.04
C THR A 185 10.38 4.12 14.32
N ARG A 186 11.44 4.59 13.63
CA ARG A 186 11.39 5.84 12.85
C ARG A 186 10.33 5.81 11.75
N MET A 187 10.20 4.71 11.02
CA MET A 187 9.18 4.55 9.98
C MET A 187 7.75 4.50 10.57
N SER A 188 7.57 3.87 11.73
CA SER A 188 6.27 3.82 12.41
C SER A 188 5.86 5.20 12.94
N LEU A 189 6.82 5.98 13.44
CA LEU A 189 6.62 7.38 13.82
C LEU A 189 6.30 8.28 12.62
N LEU A 190 6.97 8.06 11.49
CA LEU A 190 6.66 8.76 10.24
C LEU A 190 5.25 8.44 9.74
N LEU A 191 4.84 7.18 9.81
CA LEU A 191 3.50 6.76 9.46
C LEU A 191 2.46 7.42 10.38
N LEU A 192 2.71 7.42 11.70
CA LEU A 192 1.82 8.07 12.68
C LEU A 192 1.72 9.58 12.45
N SER A 193 2.84 10.27 12.20
CA SER A 193 2.83 11.71 11.95
C SER A 193 2.08 12.06 10.66
N ARG A 194 2.24 11.26 9.60
CA ARG A 194 1.49 11.45 8.37
C ARG A 194 0.00 11.15 8.56
N ALA A 195 -0.35 10.12 9.33
CA ALA A 195 -1.74 9.86 9.70
C ALA A 195 -2.36 11.07 10.41
N CYS A 196 -1.66 11.68 11.37
CA CYS A 196 -2.11 12.90 12.04
C CYS A 196 -2.31 14.07 11.05
N LEU A 197 -1.39 14.26 10.09
CA LEU A 197 -1.46 15.35 9.11
C LEU A 197 -2.72 15.28 8.21
N TYR A 198 -3.18 14.07 7.91
CA TYR A 198 -4.35 13.83 7.07
C TYR A 198 -5.63 13.54 7.87
N SER A 199 -5.58 13.65 9.20
CA SER A 199 -6.73 13.42 10.08
C SER A 199 -7.39 14.71 10.51
N ALA A 200 -8.69 14.66 10.77
CA ALA A 200 -9.38 15.76 11.44
C ALA A 200 -8.92 15.86 12.91
N PRO A 201 -8.94 17.05 13.53
CA PRO A 201 -8.51 17.23 14.92
C PRO A 201 -9.22 16.30 15.91
N GLU A 202 -10.49 15.98 15.67
CA GLU A 202 -11.28 15.09 16.52
C GLU A 202 -10.78 13.64 16.44
N ASP A 203 -10.25 13.23 15.28
CA ASP A 203 -9.74 11.88 15.06
C ASP A 203 -8.37 11.67 15.72
N ILE A 204 -7.56 12.75 15.85
CA ILE A 204 -6.26 12.70 16.55
C ILE A 204 -6.45 12.34 18.03
N ALA A 205 -7.58 12.71 18.63
CA ALA A 205 -7.93 12.34 20.00
C ALA A 205 -8.12 10.82 20.20
N LEU A 206 -8.22 10.03 19.12
CA LEU A 206 -8.26 8.56 19.18
C LEU A 206 -6.89 7.95 19.53
N ILE A 207 -5.79 8.69 19.39
CA ILE A 207 -4.46 8.21 19.74
C ILE A 207 -4.41 7.92 21.26
N PRO A 208 -4.07 6.70 21.68
CA PRO A 208 -4.03 6.36 23.10
C PRO A 208 -3.01 7.18 23.89
N GLU A 209 -3.38 7.61 25.10
CA GLU A 209 -2.55 8.43 25.99
C GLU A 209 -1.16 7.83 26.31
N CYS A 210 -1.03 6.50 26.28
CA CYS A 210 0.25 5.84 26.46
C CYS A 210 1.24 6.08 25.30
N VAL A 211 0.75 6.41 24.11
CA VAL A 211 1.57 6.78 22.95
C VAL A 211 2.16 8.17 23.16
N TRP A 212 1.35 9.15 23.57
CA TRP A 212 1.83 10.51 23.85
C TRP A 212 2.95 10.52 24.90
N ARG A 213 2.72 9.84 26.03
CA ARG A 213 3.74 9.69 27.08
C ARG A 213 5.03 9.01 26.58
N LYS A 214 4.93 8.06 25.66
CA LYS A 214 6.13 7.44 25.06
C LYS A 214 6.91 8.42 24.21
N LEU A 215 6.23 9.22 23.38
CA LEU A 215 6.87 10.24 22.54
C LEU A 215 7.59 11.29 23.39
N GLU A 216 6.95 11.75 24.47
CA GLU A 216 7.54 12.69 25.42
C GLU A 216 8.81 12.11 26.06
N ASN A 217 8.76 10.85 26.52
CA ASN A 217 9.91 10.18 27.12
C ASN A 217 11.07 10.01 26.12
N MET A 218 10.78 9.70 24.84
CA MET A 218 11.81 9.61 23.80
C MET A 218 12.55 10.95 23.64
N GLN A 219 11.84 12.08 23.70
CA GLN A 219 12.45 13.41 23.60
C GLN A 219 13.40 13.70 24.78
N THR A 220 13.02 13.33 26.01
CA THR A 220 13.85 13.54 27.21
C THR A 220 15.09 12.65 27.29
N SER A 221 15.16 11.60 26.47
CA SER A 221 16.29 10.65 26.43
C SER A 221 17.41 11.05 25.46
N ILE A 222 17.22 12.11 24.67
CA ILE A 222 18.26 12.69 23.82
C ILE A 222 19.09 13.62 24.72
N PRO A 223 20.35 13.28 25.05
CA PRO A 223 21.18 14.19 25.84
C PRO A 223 21.44 15.46 25.04
N ASP A 224 21.23 16.62 25.67
CA ASP A 224 21.60 17.93 25.15
C ASP A 224 23.05 17.88 24.64
N GLN A 225 23.24 18.02 23.32
CA GLN A 225 24.54 18.27 22.68
C GLN A 225 24.71 19.76 22.43
#